data_AF-A0A345ZBM8-F1
#
_entry.id   AF-A0A345ZBM8-F1
#
_cell.length_a   1.000
_cell.length_b   1.000
_cell.length_c   1.000
_cell.angle_alpha   90.00
_cell.angle_beta   90.00
_cell.angle_gamma   90.00
#
_symmetry.space_group_name_H-M   'P 1'
#
loop_
_entity.id
_entity.type
_entity.pdbx_description
1 polymer ?
#
loop_
_entity_poly.entity_id
_entity_poly.type
_entity_poly.pdbx_seq_one_letter_code
_entity_poly.pdbx_strand_id
1 'polypeptide(L)'
;MKELIFSLSTSEYIKIISGHGHDIDKISLCCDMIKLYFVYDDYQICIGQESVSEIFEPFIICLKKAIEGKLQLHESISQNLGLMQNRYYQDKTGFFKVPASNNSSSYWVGLDYQICTTFGDANPLVSAWMYNDNYNNIIFEFTKDYPWHFLALDDKPSESEFIPFDEFIKDFKPLVRRIIPHCIALEWLNQALKFHRSFYESEESYQKAYKRLQW
;
A
#
# COMPACT_ATOMS: atom_id res chain seq x y z
N MET A 1 -4.65 1.67 -24.87
CA MET A 1 -3.95 1.70 -23.58
C MET A 1 -4.25 0.38 -22.88
N LYS A 2 -3.25 -0.47 -22.65
CA LYS A 2 -3.45 -1.66 -21.81
C LYS A 2 -3.46 -1.24 -20.34
N GLU A 3 -4.47 -1.71 -19.62
CA GLU A 3 -4.66 -1.47 -18.20
C GLU A 3 -4.47 -2.80 -17.45
N LEU A 4 -3.87 -2.75 -16.26
CA LEU A 4 -3.87 -3.88 -15.34
C LEU A 4 -4.97 -3.65 -14.30
N ILE A 5 -5.87 -4.63 -14.17
CA ILE A 5 -7.06 -4.54 -13.33
C ILE A 5 -7.12 -5.74 -12.38
N PHE A 6 -7.22 -5.47 -11.09
CA PHE A 6 -7.45 -6.47 -10.05
C PHE A 6 -8.91 -6.38 -9.60
N SER A 7 -9.77 -7.23 -10.15
CA SER A 7 -11.21 -7.22 -9.85
C SER A 7 -11.50 -7.84 -8.49
N LEU A 8 -12.24 -7.13 -7.64
CA LEU A 8 -12.82 -7.66 -6.41
C LEU A 8 -14.25 -8.18 -6.66
N SER A 9 -15.02 -7.44 -7.47
CA SER A 9 -16.37 -7.79 -7.90
C SER A 9 -16.63 -7.24 -9.29
N THR A 10 -17.89 -7.26 -9.74
CA THR A 10 -18.29 -6.62 -11.00
C THR A 10 -18.25 -5.09 -10.94
N SER A 11 -18.30 -4.49 -9.75
CA SER A 11 -18.30 -3.03 -9.56
C SER A 11 -17.11 -2.51 -8.73
N GLU A 12 -16.28 -3.41 -8.17
CA GLU A 12 -15.11 -3.06 -7.37
C GLU A 12 -13.84 -3.63 -8.00
N TYR A 13 -12.84 -2.78 -8.24
CA TYR A 13 -11.55 -3.20 -8.77
C TYR A 13 -10.44 -2.20 -8.46
N ILE A 14 -9.19 -2.68 -8.50
CA ILE A 14 -8.00 -1.82 -8.50
C ILE A 14 -7.54 -1.66 -9.95
N LYS A 15 -7.40 -0.43 -10.40
CA LYS A 15 -6.89 -0.06 -11.72
C LYS A 15 -5.51 0.56 -11.60
N ILE A 16 -4.59 0.12 -12.45
CA ILE A 16 -3.23 0.67 -12.52
C ILE A 16 -3.04 1.44 -13.82
N ILE A 17 -2.52 2.66 -13.68
CA ILE A 17 -2.17 3.52 -14.81
C ILE A 17 -0.72 3.97 -14.73
N SER A 18 -0.07 4.11 -15.89
CA SER A 18 1.25 4.75 -15.99
C SER A 18 1.12 6.26 -15.75
N GLY A 19 2.02 6.84 -14.96
CA GLY A 19 2.07 8.28 -14.70
C GLY A 19 2.30 9.15 -15.95
N HIS A 20 2.84 8.57 -17.03
CA HIS A 20 3.14 9.27 -18.28
C HIS A 20 2.16 8.93 -19.42
N GLY A 21 1.06 8.24 -19.12
CA GLY A 21 0.08 7.82 -20.14
C GLY A 21 0.62 6.77 -21.11
N HIS A 22 1.73 6.11 -20.77
CA HIS A 22 2.27 4.99 -21.53
C HIS A 22 1.45 3.72 -21.32
N ASP A 23 1.52 2.80 -22.28
CA ASP A 23 1.02 1.44 -22.07
C ASP A 23 1.76 0.78 -20.90
N ILE A 24 1.03 0.07 -20.05
CA ILE A 24 1.59 -0.61 -18.88
C ILE A 24 2.71 -1.60 -19.24
N ASP A 25 2.73 -2.13 -20.46
CA ASP A 25 3.75 -3.06 -20.96
C ASP A 25 5.10 -2.39 -21.26
N LYS A 26 5.17 -1.06 -21.26
CA LYS A 26 6.37 -0.28 -21.63
C LYS A 26 7.05 0.39 -20.45
N ILE A 27 6.53 0.22 -19.24
CA ILE A 27 7.07 0.88 -18.06
C ILE A 27 8.31 0.15 -17.54
N SER A 28 9.22 0.89 -16.95
CA SER A 28 10.39 0.40 -16.25
C SER A 28 10.07 0.12 -14.79
N LEU A 29 10.55 -1.02 -14.27
CA LEU A 29 10.28 -1.48 -12.91
C LEU A 29 10.71 -0.46 -11.83
N CYS A 30 11.87 0.19 -12.02
CA CYS A 30 12.51 1.07 -11.03
C CYS A 30 12.18 2.55 -11.18
N CYS A 31 11.76 2.94 -12.37
CA CYS A 31 12.08 4.26 -12.87
C CYS A 31 10.84 4.99 -13.40
N ASP A 32 9.79 4.24 -13.73
CA ASP A 32 8.50 4.81 -14.08
C ASP A 32 7.55 4.78 -12.89
N MET A 33 6.91 5.91 -12.67
CA MET A 33 5.85 6.08 -11.69
C MET A 33 4.54 5.49 -12.21
N ILE A 34 3.85 4.74 -11.35
CA ILE A 34 2.48 4.28 -11.57
C ILE A 34 1.55 4.88 -10.52
N LYS A 35 0.28 5.01 -10.88
CA LYS A 35 -0.81 5.35 -9.95
C LYS A 35 -1.78 4.18 -9.87
N LEU A 36 -2.16 3.82 -8.65
CA LEU A 36 -3.16 2.80 -8.34
C LEU A 36 -4.44 3.49 -7.90
N TYR A 37 -5.55 3.12 -8.52
CA TYR A 37 -6.87 3.60 -8.16
C TYR A 37 -7.73 2.45 -7.68
N PHE A 38 -8.35 2.60 -6.52
CA PHE A 38 -9.50 1.76 -6.18
C PHE A 38 -10.75 2.40 -6.78
N VAL A 39 -11.50 1.62 -7.56
CA VAL A 39 -12.73 2.04 -8.22
C VAL A 39 -13.90 1.27 -7.62
N TYR A 40 -14.97 2.00 -7.30
CA TYR A 40 -16.25 1.47 -6.84
C TYR A 40 -17.39 2.28 -7.47
N ASP A 41 -18.16 1.64 -8.35
CA ASP A 41 -19.18 2.29 -9.17
C ASP A 41 -18.58 3.53 -9.90
N ASP A 42 -19.12 4.72 -9.67
CA ASP A 42 -18.66 5.99 -10.26
C ASP A 42 -17.56 6.70 -9.43
N TYR A 43 -17.13 6.09 -8.33
CA TYR A 43 -16.13 6.66 -7.43
C TYR A 43 -14.76 6.03 -7.66
N GLN A 44 -13.73 6.86 -7.65
CA GLN A 44 -12.34 6.41 -7.64
C GLN A 44 -11.53 7.16 -6.60
N ILE A 45 -10.56 6.48 -6.00
CA ILE A 45 -9.59 7.05 -5.08
C ILE A 45 -8.20 6.55 -5.45
N CYS A 46 -7.23 7.46 -5.54
CA CYS A 46 -5.83 7.09 -5.68
C CYS A 46 -5.36 6.49 -4.36
N ILE A 47 -4.90 5.24 -4.38
CA ILE A 47 -4.48 4.48 -3.17
C ILE A 47 -2.97 4.22 -3.14
N GLY A 48 -2.28 4.47 -4.25
CA GLY A 48 -0.83 4.29 -4.36
C GLY A 48 -0.27 5.10 -5.51
N GLN A 49 0.89 5.69 -5.30
CA GLN A 49 1.64 6.43 -6.31
C GLN A 49 3.11 6.20 -6.01
N GLU A 50 3.82 5.39 -6.80
CA GLU A 50 5.25 5.08 -6.63
C GLU A 50 5.77 4.33 -7.87
N SER A 51 7.06 4.00 -7.91
CA SER A 51 7.59 3.04 -8.88
C SER A 51 6.90 1.67 -8.81
N VAL A 52 6.98 0.90 -9.90
CA VAL A 52 6.36 -0.43 -9.98
C VAL A 52 6.90 -1.37 -8.90
N SER A 53 8.22 -1.40 -8.66
CA SER A 53 8.82 -2.29 -7.65
C SER A 53 8.30 -2.00 -6.25
N GLU A 54 8.25 -0.72 -5.87
CA GLU A 54 7.85 -0.30 -4.53
C GLU A 54 6.37 -0.56 -4.23
N ILE A 55 5.53 -0.78 -5.25
CA ILE A 55 4.13 -1.18 -5.07
C ILE A 55 3.96 -2.68 -5.19
N PHE A 56 4.48 -3.29 -6.25
CA PHE A 56 4.20 -4.69 -6.55
C PHE A 56 4.93 -5.65 -5.64
N GLU A 57 6.17 -5.36 -5.23
CA GLU A 57 6.88 -6.25 -4.32
C GLU A 57 6.16 -6.35 -2.97
N PRO A 58 5.80 -5.24 -2.27
CA PRO A 58 5.00 -5.31 -1.05
C PRO A 58 3.61 -5.92 -1.27
N PHE A 59 2.95 -5.61 -2.39
CA PHE A 59 1.64 -6.18 -2.71
C PHE A 59 1.69 -7.71 -2.83
N ILE A 60 2.69 -8.25 -3.56
CA ILE A 60 2.88 -9.69 -3.72
C ILE A 60 3.23 -10.34 -2.38
N ILE A 61 4.13 -9.74 -1.59
CA ILE A 61 4.52 -10.26 -0.28
C ILE A 61 3.31 -10.33 0.65
N CYS A 62 2.53 -9.25 0.75
CA CYS A 62 1.33 -9.19 1.57
C CYS A 62 0.28 -10.22 1.10
N LEU A 63 0.02 -10.32 -0.20
CA LEU A 63 -0.94 -11.30 -0.74
C LEU A 63 -0.53 -12.73 -0.38
N LYS A 64 0.74 -13.10 -0.58
CA LYS A 64 1.24 -14.44 -0.23
C LYS A 64 1.05 -14.74 1.25
N LYS A 65 1.50 -13.83 2.12
CA LYS A 65 1.37 -13.99 3.58
C LYS A 65 -0.10 -14.06 4.00
N ALA A 66 -0.96 -13.24 3.42
CA ALA A 66 -2.38 -13.20 3.75
C ALA A 66 -3.12 -14.47 3.29
N ILE A 67 -2.83 -14.99 2.10
CA ILE A 67 -3.40 -16.24 1.59
C ILE A 67 -2.97 -17.42 2.46
N GLU A 68 -1.74 -17.43 2.95
CA GLU A 68 -1.20 -18.44 3.86
C GLU A 68 -1.66 -18.29 5.32
N GLY A 69 -2.42 -17.23 5.64
CA GLY A 69 -2.88 -16.93 7.01
C GLY A 69 -1.77 -16.46 7.95
N LYS A 70 -0.66 -15.97 7.40
CA LYS A 70 0.56 -15.56 8.13
C LYS A 70 0.68 -14.06 8.30
N LEU A 71 -0.32 -13.28 7.90
CA LEU A 71 -0.32 -11.81 7.97
C LEU A 71 -1.26 -11.31 9.07
N GLN A 72 -1.36 -12.02 10.20
CA GLN A 72 -2.11 -11.56 11.36
C GLN A 72 -1.47 -10.30 11.96
N LEU A 73 -2.30 -9.37 12.44
CA LEU A 73 -1.82 -8.18 13.13
C LEU A 73 -1.04 -8.57 14.40
N HIS A 74 0.10 -7.92 14.61
CA HIS A 74 0.89 -8.07 15.82
C HIS A 74 0.06 -7.60 17.04
N GLU A 75 0.23 -8.24 18.20
CA GLU A 75 -0.54 -7.94 19.41
C GLU A 75 -0.42 -6.48 19.89
N SER A 76 0.67 -5.79 19.52
CA SER A 76 0.86 -4.38 19.83
C SER A 76 -0.02 -3.45 18.98
N ILE A 77 -0.68 -3.95 17.93
CA ILE A 77 -1.58 -3.20 17.07
C ILE A 77 -2.99 -3.29 17.68
N SER A 78 -3.29 -2.35 18.57
CA SER A 78 -4.54 -2.30 19.33
C SER A 78 -5.60 -1.37 18.73
N GLN A 79 -5.24 -0.62 17.70
CA GLN A 79 -6.09 0.36 17.04
C GLN A 79 -5.96 0.22 15.52
N ASN A 80 -6.76 1.00 14.79
CA ASN A 80 -6.67 1.06 13.34
C ASN A 80 -5.25 1.42 12.87
N LEU A 81 -4.75 0.74 11.82
CA LEU A 81 -3.40 0.93 11.30
C LEU A 81 -3.13 2.38 10.91
N GLY A 82 -4.04 3.04 10.20
CA GLY A 82 -3.89 4.44 9.80
C GLY A 82 -3.83 5.39 11.00
N LEU A 83 -4.64 5.17 12.04
CA LEU A 83 -4.57 5.98 13.25
C LEU A 83 -3.21 5.82 13.93
N MET A 84 -2.75 4.58 14.09
CA MET A 84 -1.46 4.29 14.71
C MET A 84 -0.29 4.81 13.88
N GLN A 85 -0.35 4.72 12.54
CA GLN A 85 0.65 5.27 11.64
C GLN A 85 0.74 6.79 11.76
N ASN A 86 -0.40 7.48 11.79
CA ASN A 86 -0.42 8.93 11.95
C ASN A 86 0.20 9.37 13.28
N ARG A 87 -0.09 8.66 14.38
CA ARG A 87 0.54 8.89 15.69
C ARG A 87 2.03 8.53 15.68
N TYR A 88 2.41 7.48 14.98
CA TYR A 88 3.80 7.10 14.80
C TYR A 88 4.59 8.20 14.08
N TYR A 89 4.06 8.80 13.02
CA TYR A 89 4.76 9.89 12.35
C TYR A 89 4.81 11.17 13.19
N GLN A 90 3.76 11.47 13.95
CA GLN A 90 3.68 12.63 14.83
C GLN A 90 4.67 12.55 16.01
N ASP A 91 4.63 11.44 16.76
CA ASP A 91 5.32 11.34 18.06
C ASP A 91 6.47 10.31 18.08
N LYS A 92 6.67 9.56 16.97
CA LYS A 92 7.60 8.43 16.89
C LYS A 92 7.37 7.42 18.02
N THR A 93 6.12 7.04 18.26
CA THR A 93 5.71 6.05 19.27
C THR A 93 5.24 4.75 18.62
N GLY A 94 5.38 3.60 19.33
CA GLY A 94 4.91 2.28 18.87
C GLY A 94 5.84 1.12 19.26
N PHE A 95 5.46 -0.11 18.93
CA PHE A 95 6.39 -1.24 18.96
C PHE A 95 7.28 -1.21 17.72
N PHE A 96 8.59 -1.35 17.94
CA PHE A 96 9.59 -1.21 16.89
C PHE A 96 10.24 -2.55 16.53
N LYS A 97 10.44 -2.77 15.23
CA LYS A 97 11.28 -3.84 14.69
C LYS A 97 12.61 -3.28 14.24
N VAL A 98 13.69 -4.03 14.44
CA VAL A 98 15.01 -3.73 13.86
C VAL A 98 15.18 -4.65 12.65
N PRO A 99 15.43 -4.11 11.44
CA PRO A 99 15.72 -4.92 10.26
C PRO A 99 16.89 -5.86 10.50
N ALA A 100 16.85 -7.06 9.90
CA ALA A 100 17.96 -8.01 9.97
C ALA A 100 19.20 -7.56 9.17
N SER A 101 19.08 -6.53 8.33
CA SER A 101 20.20 -5.93 7.59
C SER A 101 20.92 -4.88 8.45
N ASN A 102 22.17 -4.56 8.09
CA ASN A 102 23.09 -3.66 8.82
C ASN A 102 22.60 -2.20 9.01
N ASN A 103 21.35 -1.91 8.70
CA ASN A 103 20.74 -0.60 8.88
C ASN A 103 20.02 -0.65 10.23
N SER A 104 20.65 -0.14 11.28
CA SER A 104 20.18 -0.10 12.68
C SER A 104 18.89 0.70 12.92
N SER A 105 18.11 1.00 11.88
CA SER A 105 16.93 1.85 11.94
C SER A 105 15.73 1.04 12.38
N SER A 106 15.29 1.26 13.62
CA SER A 106 14.07 0.67 14.14
C SER A 106 12.83 1.32 13.49
N TYR A 107 11.86 0.55 13.01
CA TYR A 107 10.62 1.05 12.41
C TYR A 107 9.39 0.47 13.09
N TRP A 108 8.25 1.16 13.00
CA TRP A 108 6.99 0.69 13.58
C TRP A 108 6.50 -0.59 12.88
N VAL A 109 6.19 -1.63 13.65
CA VAL A 109 5.76 -2.95 13.14
C VAL A 109 4.56 -2.89 12.19
N GLY A 110 3.71 -1.87 12.29
CA GLY A 110 2.56 -1.72 11.39
C GLY A 110 2.92 -1.53 9.91
N LEU A 111 4.16 -1.11 9.62
CA LEU A 111 4.62 -0.96 8.23
C LEU A 111 4.75 -2.30 7.49
N ASP A 112 4.81 -3.43 8.21
CA ASP A 112 4.82 -4.77 7.59
C ASP A 112 3.52 -5.12 6.85
N TYR A 113 2.45 -4.38 7.12
CA TYR A 113 1.12 -4.57 6.53
C TYR A 113 0.83 -3.56 5.42
N GLN A 114 1.74 -2.62 5.15
CA GLN A 114 1.56 -1.57 4.15
C GLN A 114 1.83 -2.12 2.75
N ILE A 115 0.92 -1.85 1.81
CA ILE A 115 1.08 -2.22 0.40
C ILE A 115 1.63 -1.04 -0.41
N CYS A 116 1.01 0.12 -0.25
CA CYS A 116 1.44 1.35 -0.92
C CYS A 116 0.90 2.56 -0.18
N THR A 117 1.43 3.72 -0.53
CA THR A 117 0.97 5.04 -0.07
C THR A 117 0.93 5.98 -1.26
N THR A 118 0.19 7.07 -1.11
CA THR A 118 0.20 8.19 -2.05
C THR A 118 1.03 9.33 -1.50
N PHE A 119 1.61 10.16 -2.37
CA PHE A 119 2.32 11.37 -1.99
C PHE A 119 2.07 12.50 -2.99
N GLY A 120 2.60 13.69 -2.68
CA GLY A 120 2.61 14.83 -3.59
C GLY A 120 1.22 15.39 -3.84
N ASP A 121 0.73 15.24 -5.08
CA ASP A 121 -0.51 15.82 -5.59
C ASP A 121 -1.78 15.02 -5.24
N ALA A 122 -1.66 13.90 -4.52
CA ALA A 122 -2.79 13.08 -4.14
C ALA A 122 -3.68 13.77 -3.10
N ASN A 123 -5.00 13.75 -3.33
CA ASN A 123 -6.00 14.27 -2.40
C ASN A 123 -7.21 13.32 -2.32
N PRO A 124 -7.46 12.65 -1.18
CA PRO A 124 -6.64 12.69 0.04
C PRO A 124 -5.30 11.94 -0.13
N LEU A 125 -4.35 12.18 0.78
CA LEU A 125 -3.24 11.25 0.99
C LEU A 125 -3.75 10.00 1.68
N VAL A 126 -3.33 8.83 1.20
CA VAL A 126 -3.82 7.52 1.59
C VAL A 126 -2.67 6.54 1.77
N SER A 127 -2.78 5.70 2.78
CA SER A 127 -2.04 4.44 2.91
C SER A 127 -2.98 3.26 2.73
N ALA A 128 -2.53 2.26 1.96
CA ALA A 128 -3.23 1.00 1.74
C ALA A 128 -2.58 -0.14 2.50
N TRP A 129 -3.39 -0.99 3.13
CA TRP A 129 -2.97 -2.04 4.05
C TRP A 129 -3.60 -3.38 3.70
N MET A 130 -2.90 -4.46 4.03
CA MET A 130 -3.44 -5.82 4.00
C MET A 130 -3.00 -6.63 5.21
N TYR A 131 -3.95 -7.37 5.78
CA TYR A 131 -3.72 -8.20 6.95
C TYR A 131 -4.79 -9.30 7.07
N ASN A 132 -4.53 -10.33 7.87
CA ASN A 132 -5.54 -11.29 8.29
C ASN A 132 -6.21 -10.80 9.58
N ASP A 133 -7.54 -10.81 9.64
CA ASP A 133 -8.25 -10.60 10.90
C ASP A 133 -8.20 -11.86 11.80
N ASN A 134 -8.84 -11.78 12.98
CA ASN A 134 -8.87 -12.88 13.95
C ASN A 134 -9.59 -14.14 13.46
N TYR A 135 -10.38 -14.03 12.38
CA TYR A 135 -11.06 -15.15 11.72
C TYR A 135 -10.32 -15.59 10.45
N ASN A 136 -9.10 -15.10 10.26
CA ASN A 136 -8.25 -15.34 9.10
C ASN A 136 -8.81 -14.77 7.77
N ASN A 137 -9.79 -13.86 7.82
CA ASN A 137 -10.22 -13.16 6.61
C ASN A 137 -9.12 -12.21 6.14
N ILE A 138 -8.89 -12.16 4.81
CA ILE A 138 -7.97 -11.20 4.21
C ILE A 138 -8.66 -9.84 4.17
N ILE A 139 -8.16 -8.88 4.95
CA ILE A 139 -8.64 -7.51 4.97
C ILE A 139 -7.77 -6.67 4.05
N PHE A 140 -8.42 -5.84 3.24
CA PHE A 140 -7.79 -4.78 2.46
C PHE A 140 -8.40 -3.44 2.89
N GLU A 141 -7.56 -2.51 3.34
CA GLU A 141 -8.00 -1.29 4.04
C GLU A 141 -7.26 -0.06 3.52
N PHE A 142 -7.96 1.07 3.39
CA PHE A 142 -7.38 2.37 3.05
C PHE A 142 -7.63 3.37 4.17
N THR A 143 -6.60 4.12 4.56
CA THR A 143 -6.68 5.11 5.63
C THR A 143 -6.10 6.44 5.17
N LYS A 144 -6.61 7.56 5.70
CA LYS A 144 -6.04 8.87 5.41
C LYS A 144 -4.69 9.04 6.10
N ASP A 145 -3.77 9.67 5.41
CA ASP A 145 -2.51 10.14 5.99
C ASP A 145 -2.62 11.64 6.28
N TYR A 146 -2.11 12.08 7.42
CA TYR A 146 -2.12 13.49 7.79
C TYR A 146 -1.14 14.24 6.88
N PRO A 147 -1.63 15.19 6.06
CA PRO A 147 -0.84 15.73 4.96
C PRO A 147 0.30 16.65 5.40
N TRP A 148 0.34 17.06 6.67
CA TRP A 148 1.34 17.98 7.20
C TRP A 148 2.50 17.30 7.94
N HIS A 149 2.61 15.96 7.94
CA HIS A 149 3.69 15.22 8.63
C HIS A 149 5.11 15.60 8.16
N PHE A 150 5.27 15.90 6.87
CA PHE A 150 6.59 16.05 6.24
C PHE A 150 6.76 17.37 5.49
N LEU A 151 5.90 18.35 5.75
CA LEU A 151 6.06 19.66 5.14
C LEU A 151 7.34 20.33 5.64
N ALA A 152 8.14 20.82 4.69
CA ALA A 152 9.24 21.70 5.01
C ALA A 152 8.70 22.98 5.69
N LEU A 153 9.53 23.60 6.53
CA LEU A 153 9.15 24.82 7.26
C LEU A 153 8.69 25.96 6.33
N ASP A 154 9.14 25.94 5.08
CA ASP A 154 8.86 26.96 4.06
C ASP A 154 7.62 26.64 3.20
N ASP A 155 7.09 25.41 3.26
CA ASP A 155 5.88 24.96 2.55
C ASP A 155 4.65 24.93 3.46
N LYS A 156 4.68 25.70 4.55
CA LYS A 156 3.54 25.78 5.47
C LYS A 156 2.32 26.31 4.72
N PRO A 157 1.19 25.59 4.75
CA PRO A 157 -0.04 26.04 4.09
C PRO A 157 -0.46 27.40 4.65
N SER A 158 -1.30 28.10 3.88
CA SER A 158 -2.06 29.21 4.43
C SER A 158 -2.83 28.76 5.69
N GLU A 159 -2.99 29.63 6.70
CA GLU A 159 -3.71 29.28 7.94
C GLU A 159 -5.12 28.72 7.67
N SER A 160 -5.74 29.07 6.54
CA SER A 160 -7.05 28.59 6.11
C SER A 160 -7.12 27.13 5.66
N GLU A 161 -5.99 26.50 5.32
CA GLU A 161 -5.95 25.13 4.80
C GLU A 161 -5.39 24.13 5.83
N PHE A 162 -4.78 24.62 6.91
CA PHE A 162 -4.20 23.79 7.97
C PHE A 162 -5.26 23.25 8.93
N ILE A 163 -5.26 21.93 9.15
CA ILE A 163 -6.06 21.28 10.19
C ILE A 163 -5.10 20.77 11.26
N PRO A 164 -5.21 21.17 12.54
CA PRO A 164 -4.39 20.62 13.62
C PRO A 164 -4.49 19.10 13.73
N PHE A 165 -3.39 18.44 14.10
CA PHE A 165 -3.33 16.98 14.20
C PHE A 165 -4.42 16.38 15.11
N ASP A 166 -4.63 16.98 16.28
CA ASP A 166 -5.66 16.55 17.23
C ASP A 166 -7.08 16.65 16.65
N GLU A 167 -7.34 17.64 15.79
CA GLU A 167 -8.60 17.78 15.08
C GLU A 167 -8.73 16.72 13.99
N PHE A 168 -7.66 16.46 13.22
CA PHE A 168 -7.64 15.43 12.18
C PHE A 168 -7.89 14.02 12.72
N ILE A 169 -7.31 13.67 13.89
CA ILE A 169 -7.40 12.32 14.45
C ILE A 169 -8.65 12.06 15.31
N LYS A 170 -9.40 13.09 15.68
CA LYS A 170 -10.48 13.01 16.68
C LYS A 170 -11.52 11.92 16.37
N ASP A 171 -11.94 11.83 15.12
CA ASP A 171 -12.96 10.87 14.65
C ASP A 171 -12.40 9.97 13.52
N PHE A 172 -11.11 9.63 13.63
CA PHE A 172 -10.40 8.90 12.58
C PHE A 172 -11.02 7.53 12.31
N LYS A 173 -11.28 7.25 11.04
CA LYS A 173 -11.75 5.96 10.54
C LYS A 173 -11.16 5.65 9.18
N PRO A 174 -11.02 4.37 8.82
CA PRO A 174 -10.70 3.97 7.45
C PRO A 174 -11.65 4.60 6.44
N LEU A 175 -11.11 4.94 5.28
CA LEU A 175 -11.89 5.37 4.13
C LEU A 175 -12.66 4.19 3.54
N VAL A 176 -11.97 3.06 3.39
CA VAL A 176 -12.50 1.83 2.83
C VAL A 176 -11.92 0.66 3.62
N ARG A 177 -12.76 -0.32 3.87
CA ARG A 177 -12.35 -1.63 4.39
C ARG A 177 -13.12 -2.70 3.63
N ARG A 178 -12.42 -3.69 3.10
CA ARG A 178 -12.98 -4.82 2.35
C ARG A 178 -12.41 -6.13 2.84
N ILE A 179 -13.25 -7.16 2.82
CA ILE A 179 -12.81 -8.54 2.94
C ILE A 179 -12.59 -9.03 1.52
N ILE A 180 -11.39 -9.52 1.24
CA ILE A 180 -11.03 -10.10 -0.05
C ILE A 180 -11.22 -11.62 0.06
N PRO A 181 -12.11 -12.23 -0.74
CA PRO A 181 -12.23 -13.68 -0.78
C PRO A 181 -10.90 -14.33 -1.15
N HIS A 182 -10.56 -15.47 -0.53
CA HIS A 182 -9.29 -16.16 -0.81
C HIS A 182 -9.08 -16.50 -2.29
N CYS A 183 -10.13 -16.88 -3.01
CA CYS A 183 -10.05 -17.14 -4.45
C CYS A 183 -9.65 -15.89 -5.24
N ILE A 184 -10.24 -14.73 -4.91
CA ILE A 184 -9.91 -13.44 -5.52
C ILE A 184 -8.48 -13.03 -5.18
N ALA A 185 -8.06 -13.19 -3.92
CA ALA A 185 -6.67 -12.92 -3.52
C ALA A 185 -5.66 -13.79 -4.30
N LEU A 186 -5.98 -15.07 -4.53
CA LEU A 186 -5.16 -15.97 -5.35
C LEU A 186 -5.10 -15.53 -6.82
N GLU A 187 -6.23 -15.10 -7.38
CA GLU A 187 -6.26 -14.51 -8.73
C GLU A 187 -5.41 -13.26 -8.82
N TRP A 188 -5.50 -12.36 -7.83
CA TRP A 188 -4.67 -11.16 -7.76
C TRP A 188 -3.19 -11.50 -7.65
N LEU A 189 -2.82 -12.47 -6.80
CA LEU A 189 -1.44 -12.92 -6.68
C LEU A 189 -0.91 -13.45 -8.02
N ASN A 190 -1.68 -14.29 -8.70
CA ASN A 190 -1.28 -14.84 -10.00
C ASN A 190 -1.11 -13.75 -11.06
N GLN A 191 -1.99 -12.75 -11.07
CA GLN A 191 -1.89 -11.60 -11.98
C GLN A 191 -0.66 -10.75 -11.66
N ALA A 192 -0.44 -10.42 -10.38
CA ALA A 192 0.71 -9.64 -9.92
C ALA A 192 2.03 -10.35 -10.23
N LEU A 193 2.11 -11.66 -10.03
CA LEU A 193 3.31 -12.46 -10.35
C LEU A 193 3.59 -12.50 -11.86
N LYS A 194 2.56 -12.65 -12.70
CA LYS A 194 2.71 -12.62 -14.16
C LYS A 194 3.21 -11.26 -14.63
N PHE A 195 2.65 -10.18 -14.08
CA PHE A 195 3.08 -8.83 -14.39
C PHE A 195 4.51 -8.57 -13.89
N HIS A 196 4.84 -8.98 -12.67
CA HIS A 196 6.20 -8.88 -12.15
C HIS A 196 7.22 -9.66 -13.02
N ARG A 197 6.84 -10.85 -13.51
CA ARG A 197 7.70 -11.67 -14.39
C ARG A 197 8.05 -10.97 -15.71
N SER A 198 7.15 -10.14 -16.26
CA SER A 198 7.36 -9.49 -17.56
C SER A 198 8.46 -8.44 -17.56
N PHE A 199 8.91 -7.97 -16.39
CA PHE A 199 10.03 -7.02 -16.28
C PHE A 199 11.42 -7.66 -16.38
N TYR A 200 11.51 -8.98 -16.49
CA TYR A 200 12.79 -9.69 -16.51
C TYR A 200 13.00 -10.40 -17.84
N GLU A 201 14.11 -10.10 -18.51
CA GLU A 201 14.46 -10.69 -19.81
C GLU A 201 14.77 -12.19 -19.72
N SER A 202 15.29 -12.65 -18.58
CA SER A 202 15.69 -14.04 -18.36
C SER A 202 15.01 -14.65 -17.13
N GLU A 203 14.86 -15.98 -17.15
CA GLU A 203 14.33 -16.74 -16.02
C GLU A 203 15.25 -16.65 -14.80
N GLU A 204 16.58 -16.62 -15.00
CA GLU A 204 17.55 -16.49 -13.92
C GLU A 204 17.38 -15.16 -13.16
N SER A 205 17.27 -14.04 -13.89
CA SER A 205 17.05 -12.72 -13.29
C SER A 205 15.73 -12.66 -12.52
N TYR A 206 14.67 -13.24 -13.09
CA TYR A 206 13.39 -13.35 -12.38
C TYR A 206 13.50 -14.19 -11.11
N GLN A 207 14.12 -15.37 -11.15
CA GLN A 207 14.26 -16.24 -9.98
C GLN A 207 15.07 -15.57 -8.85
N LYS A 208 16.10 -14.78 -9.19
CA LYS A 208 16.84 -13.97 -8.22
C LYS A 208 15.94 -12.94 -7.54
N ALA A 209 15.10 -12.25 -8.30
CA ALA A 209 14.15 -11.28 -7.77
C ALA A 209 13.04 -11.96 -6.95
N TYR A 210 12.48 -13.06 -7.45
CA TYR A 210 11.40 -13.82 -6.83
C TYR A 210 11.78 -14.37 -5.44
N LYS A 211 13.05 -14.76 -5.24
CA LYS A 211 13.57 -15.15 -3.92
C LYS A 211 13.43 -14.04 -2.87
N ARG A 212 13.48 -12.76 -3.27
CA ARG A 212 13.27 -11.62 -2.35
C ARG A 212 11.81 -11.51 -1.92
N LEU A 213 10.88 -12.01 -2.73
CA LEU A 213 9.44 -12.04 -2.45
C LEU A 213 9.01 -13.24 -1.56
N GLN A 214 9.97 -14.04 -1.07
CA GLN A 214 9.69 -15.20 -0.20
C GLN A 214 9.84 -14.89 1.30
N TRP A 215 10.24 -13.67 1.65
CA TRP A 215 10.51 -13.23 3.02
C TRP A 215 9.28 -12.56 3.67
#